data_AF-K0JX95-F1
#
_entry.id   AF-K0JX95-F1
#
_cell.length_a   1.000
_cell.length_b   1.000
_cell.length_c   1.000
_cell.angle_alpha   90.00
_cell.angle_beta   90.00
_cell.angle_gamma   90.00
#
_symmetry.space_group_name_H-M   'P 1'
#
loop_
_entity.id
_entity.type
_entity.pdbx_description
1 polymer ?
#
loop_
_entity_poly.entity_id
_entity_poly.type
_entity_poly.pdbx_seq_one_letter_code
_entity_poly.pdbx_strand_id
1 'polypeptide(L)'
;MAIARAAWRAARGLRAELGPEFVFSAIVGRSVAHVHQHLFARYRNTPEQYSWMDSAAWPGSKRGGLDEVADLSARLALHLGCTCSSAEVWTGRRGTW
;
A
#
# COMPACT_ATOMS: atom_id res chain seq x y z
N MET A 1 -20.68 4.66 3.06
CA MET A 1 -19.67 3.57 3.28
C MET A 1 -18.69 3.44 2.11
N ALA A 2 -18.01 4.52 1.70
CA ALA A 2 -17.05 4.48 0.58
C ALA A 2 -15.62 4.16 1.07
N ILE A 3 -15.16 4.87 2.11
CA ILE A 3 -13.82 4.71 2.70
C ILE A 3 -13.59 3.26 3.18
N ALA A 4 -14.52 2.73 3.98
CA ALA A 4 -14.42 1.35 4.47
C ALA A 4 -14.38 0.31 3.33
N ARG A 5 -15.12 0.54 2.25
CA ARG A 5 -15.11 -0.34 1.08
C ARG A 5 -13.77 -0.26 0.33
N ALA A 6 -13.23 0.95 0.15
CA ALA A 6 -11.94 1.15 -0.48
C ALA A 6 -10.82 0.47 0.33
N ALA A 7 -10.80 0.67 1.65
CA ALA A 7 -9.86 0.01 2.55
C ALA A 7 -9.97 -1.52 2.51
N TRP A 8 -11.20 -2.05 2.50
CA TRP A 8 -11.45 -3.49 2.39
C TRP A 8 -10.94 -4.07 1.06
N ARG A 9 -11.21 -3.40 -0.06
CA ARG A 9 -10.72 -3.81 -1.39
C ARG A 9 -9.19 -3.76 -1.48
N ALA A 10 -8.58 -2.68 -1.01
CA ALA A 10 -7.14 -2.53 -0.97
C ALA A 10 -6.48 -3.62 -0.11
N ALA A 11 -7.02 -3.89 1.08
CA ALA A 11 -6.51 -4.95 1.96
C ALA A 11 -6.64 -6.35 1.34
N ARG A 12 -7.72 -6.61 0.60
CA ARG A 12 -7.90 -7.84 -0.19
C ARG A 12 -6.86 -7.95 -1.30
N GLY A 13 -6.61 -6.87 -2.03
CA GLY A 13 -5.56 -6.81 -3.05
C GLY A 13 -4.17 -7.08 -2.46
N LEU A 14 -3.80 -6.38 -1.38
CA LEU A 14 -2.54 -6.63 -0.68
C LEU A 14 -2.40 -8.09 -0.22
N ARG A 15 -3.49 -8.69 0.27
CA ARG A 15 -3.49 -10.11 0.64
C ARG A 15 -3.24 -11.05 -0.54
N ALA A 16 -3.90 -10.79 -1.67
CA ALA A 16 -3.77 -11.60 -2.88
C ALA A 16 -2.38 -11.48 -3.52
N GLU A 17 -1.85 -10.25 -3.62
CA GLU A 17 -0.61 -9.98 -4.35
C GLU A 17 0.67 -10.26 -3.54
N LEU A 18 0.62 -10.12 -2.21
CA LEU A 18 1.83 -10.16 -1.37
C LEU A 18 1.87 -11.33 -0.38
N GLY A 19 0.76 -12.03 -0.17
CA GLY A 19 0.63 -13.10 0.83
C GLY A 19 1.03 -12.74 2.28
N PRO A 20 0.78 -11.51 2.78
CA PRO A 20 1.15 -11.09 4.12
C PRO A 20 0.39 -11.89 5.18
N GLU A 21 0.94 -11.91 6.39
CA GLU A 21 0.27 -12.46 7.57
C GLU A 21 -0.91 -11.56 7.99
N PHE A 22 -0.62 -10.26 8.09
CA PHE A 22 -1.58 -9.25 8.48
C PHE A 22 -1.56 -8.06 7.51
N VAL A 23 -2.72 -7.41 7.40
CA VAL A 23 -2.82 -6.07 6.82
C VAL A 23 -3.40 -5.16 7.90
N PHE A 24 -2.61 -4.19 8.34
CA PHE A 24 -3.02 -3.19 9.33
C PHE A 24 -3.60 -1.97 8.63
N SER A 25 -4.52 -1.29 9.30
CA SER A 25 -5.13 -0.05 8.83
C SER A 25 -5.02 1.02 9.91
N ALA A 26 -4.51 2.19 9.55
CA ALA A 26 -4.38 3.31 10.47
C ALA A 26 -4.81 4.62 9.81
N ILE A 27 -5.67 5.37 10.48
CA ILE A 27 -5.98 6.77 10.14
C ILE A 27 -5.27 7.61 11.19
N VAL A 28 -4.09 8.10 10.83
CA VAL A 28 -3.17 8.81 11.74
C VAL A 28 -2.44 9.89 10.95
N GLY A 29 -2.20 11.05 11.57
CA GLY A 29 -1.44 12.13 10.94
C GLY A 29 -1.66 13.48 11.63
N ARG A 30 -0.57 14.22 11.81
CA ARG A 30 -0.59 15.64 12.22
C ARG A 30 0.17 16.55 11.23
N SER A 31 0.76 15.95 10.19
CA SER A 31 1.70 16.59 9.28
C SER A 31 1.10 17.06 7.96
N VAL A 32 -0.04 16.50 7.52
CA VAL A 32 -0.74 16.92 6.29
C VAL A 32 -2.21 17.20 6.57
N ALA A 33 -2.76 18.24 5.93
CA ALA A 33 -4.10 18.75 6.20
C ALA A 33 -5.24 18.00 5.48
N HIS A 34 -4.97 16.84 4.87
CA HIS A 34 -5.98 16.02 4.19
C HIS A 34 -6.12 14.63 4.82
N VAL A 35 -7.34 14.09 4.78
CA VAL A 35 -7.63 12.72 5.24
C VAL A 35 -6.86 11.74 4.37
N HIS A 36 -6.07 10.90 5.01
CA HIS A 36 -5.41 9.77 4.38
C HIS A 36 -5.44 8.59 5.37
N GLN A 37 -5.55 7.40 4.81
CA GLN A 37 -5.58 6.14 5.56
C GLN A 37 -4.43 5.28 5.06
N HIS A 38 -3.60 4.81 5.99
CA HIS A 38 -2.48 3.96 5.71
C HIS A 38 -2.90 2.49 5.78
N LEU A 39 -2.39 1.67 4.86
CA LEU A 39 -2.48 0.22 4.93
C LEU A 39 -1.08 -0.38 4.92
N PHE A 40 -0.77 -1.23 5.91
CA PHE A 40 0.55 -1.83 6.09
C PHE A 40 0.46 -3.35 5.94
N ALA A 41 1.16 -3.90 4.95
CA ALA A 41 1.31 -5.35 4.79
C ALA A 41 2.47 -5.84 5.67
N ARG A 42 2.16 -6.68 6.66
CA ARG A 42 3.18 -7.37 7.47
C ARG A 42 3.42 -8.75 6.89
N TYR A 43 4.62 -8.98 6.39
CA TYR A 43 5.01 -10.26 5.83
C TYR A 43 5.04 -11.36 6.89
N ARG A 44 4.82 -12.60 6.45
CA ARG A 44 4.98 -13.77 7.32
C ARG A 44 6.41 -13.84 7.82
N ASN A 45 6.56 -14.33 9.03
CA ASN A 45 7.86 -14.50 9.70
C ASN A 45 8.58 -13.19 10.01
N THR A 46 7.93 -12.02 9.87
CA THR A 46 8.47 -10.79 10.44
C THR A 46 8.54 -10.97 11.96
N PRO A 47 9.73 -10.86 12.59
CA PRO A 47 9.86 -11.04 14.03
C PRO A 47 9.04 -10.01 14.82
N GLU A 48 8.52 -10.41 15.98
CA GLU A 48 7.59 -9.60 16.78
C GLU A 48 8.19 -8.26 17.21
N GLN A 49 9.50 -8.20 17.48
CA GLN A 49 10.19 -6.97 17.87
C GLN A 49 10.15 -5.87 16.80
N TYR A 50 9.88 -6.21 15.54
CA TYR A 50 9.69 -5.21 14.49
C TYR A 50 8.23 -4.81 14.44
N SER A 51 7.93 -3.57 14.81
CA SER A 51 6.58 -3.00 14.74
C SER A 51 6.05 -2.97 13.30
N TRP A 52 4.73 -3.05 13.13
CA TRP A 52 4.08 -2.91 11.82
C TRP A 52 4.25 -1.52 11.21
N MET A 53 4.50 -0.48 12.02
CA MET A 53 4.84 0.87 11.54
C MET A 53 6.31 1.01 11.13
N ASP A 54 7.16 0.07 11.51
CA ASP A 54 8.60 0.10 11.25
C ASP A 54 9.09 -1.22 10.63
N SER A 55 8.27 -1.81 9.76
CA SER A 55 8.58 -3.07 9.10
C SER A 55 9.77 -2.97 8.15
N ALA A 56 10.19 -1.75 7.77
CA ALA A 56 11.36 -1.51 6.94
C ALA A 56 12.69 -1.66 7.70
N ALA A 57 12.67 -1.50 9.04
CA ALA A 57 13.82 -1.73 9.90
C ALA A 57 14.18 -3.22 10.01
N TRP A 58 13.25 -4.13 9.70
CA TRP A 58 13.55 -5.56 9.62
C TRP A 58 14.45 -5.85 8.41
N PRO A 59 15.67 -6.40 8.60
CA PRO A 59 16.57 -6.68 7.47
C PRO A 59 16.00 -7.69 6.46
N GLY A 60 15.10 -8.58 6.89
CA GLY A 60 14.42 -9.54 6.03
C GLY A 60 13.18 -8.99 5.31
N SER A 61 12.88 -7.71 5.46
CA SER A 61 11.73 -7.08 4.81
C SER A 61 11.91 -7.05 3.29
N LYS A 62 10.83 -7.34 2.55
CA LYS A 62 10.86 -7.22 1.08
C LYS A 62 11.03 -5.76 0.69
N ARG A 63 12.05 -5.48 -0.10
CA ARG A 63 12.31 -4.17 -0.73
C ARG A 63 12.15 -4.33 -2.22
N GLY A 64 11.66 -3.30 -2.88
CA GLY A 64 11.52 -3.26 -4.33
C GLY A 64 11.93 -1.91 -4.89
N GLY A 65 12.42 -1.92 -6.12
CA GLY A 65 12.71 -0.73 -6.91
C GLY A 65 11.46 -0.09 -7.52
N LEU A 66 11.66 0.98 -8.29
CA LEU A 66 10.55 1.73 -8.91
C LEU A 66 9.68 0.85 -9.82
N ASP A 67 10.29 -0.01 -10.64
CA ASP A 67 9.56 -0.87 -11.58
C ASP A 67 8.71 -1.91 -10.84
N GLU A 68 9.25 -2.53 -9.80
CA GLU A 68 8.52 -3.49 -8.97
C GLU A 68 7.33 -2.84 -8.24
N VAL A 69 7.50 -1.59 -7.80
CA VAL A 69 6.42 -0.79 -7.20
C VAL A 69 5.36 -0.42 -8.24
N ALA A 70 5.75 -0.04 -9.45
CA ALA A 70 4.83 0.27 -10.54
C ALA A 70 3.99 -0.96 -10.93
N ASP A 71 4.64 -2.11 -11.08
CA ASP A 71 3.98 -3.37 -11.39
C ASP A 71 3.01 -3.79 -10.28
N LEU A 72 3.42 -3.69 -9.01
CA LEU A 72 2.54 -3.97 -7.88
C LEU A 72 1.33 -3.03 -7.87
N SER A 73 1.54 -1.75 -8.13
CA SER A 73 0.47 -0.74 -8.18
C SER A 73 -0.54 -1.07 -9.28
N ALA A 74 -0.07 -1.48 -10.46
CA ALA A 74 -0.93 -1.89 -11.57
C ALA A 74 -1.81 -3.10 -11.20
N ARG A 75 -1.24 -4.11 -10.53
CA ARG A 75 -2.02 -5.27 -10.06
C ARG A 75 -3.01 -4.90 -8.96
N LEU A 76 -2.61 -4.06 -8.00
CA LEU A 76 -3.49 -3.57 -6.93
C LEU A 76 -4.68 -2.77 -7.46
N ALA A 77 -4.50 -1.99 -8.54
CA ALA A 77 -5.57 -1.21 -9.16
C ALA A 77 -6.77 -2.07 -9.59
N LEU A 78 -6.51 -3.30 -10.06
CA LEU A 78 -7.54 -4.25 -10.46
C LEU A 78 -8.48 -4.61 -9.29
N HIS A 79 -7.95 -4.70 -8.07
CA HIS A 79 -8.73 -5.00 -6.86
C HIS A 79 -9.58 -3.83 -6.39
N LEU A 80 -9.23 -2.61 -6.77
CA LEU A 80 -9.98 -1.39 -6.45
C LEU A 80 -11.15 -1.15 -7.40
N GLY A 81 -11.22 -1.91 -8.50
CA GLY A 81 -12.17 -1.69 -9.60
C GLY A 81 -11.70 -0.61 -10.59
N CYS A 82 -10.43 -0.21 -10.50
CA CYS A 82 -9.80 0.62 -11.51
C CYS A 82 -9.32 -0.29 -12.63
N THR A 83 -10.05 -0.34 -13.74
CA THR A 83 -9.47 -0.84 -14.98
C THR A 83 -8.63 0.28 -15.56
N CYS A 84 -7.32 0.06 -15.68
CA CYS A 84 -6.45 1.01 -16.34
C CYS A 84 -6.82 1.02 -17.83
N SER A 85 -7.61 2.01 -18.26
CA SER A 85 -7.86 2.24 -19.68
C SER A 85 -6.63 2.94 -20.25
N SER A 86 -5.64 2.13 -20.64
CA SER A 86 -4.42 2.54 -21.35
C SER A 86 -3.50 3.47 -20.55
N ALA A 87 -2.19 3.20 -20.66
CA ALA A 87 -1.15 3.96 -19.98
C ALA A 87 -1.09 5.41 -20.48
N GLU A 88 -1.83 6.31 -19.83
CA GLU A 88 -1.37 7.69 -19.70
C GLU A 88 -0.24 7.67 -18.66
N VAL A 89 1.00 7.75 -19.15
CA VAL A 89 2.16 8.03 -18.33
C VAL A 89 1.83 9.27 -17.50
N TRP A 90 1.78 9.12 -16.18
CA TRP A 90 1.64 10.26 -15.27
C TRP A 90 2.88 11.15 -15.42
N THR A 91 2.80 12.22 -16.22
CA THR A 91 3.89 13.17 -16.46
C THR A 91 4.06 14.19 -15.33
N GLY A 92 3.91 13.76 -14.08
CA GLY A 92 4.26 14.49 -12.86
C GLY A 92 4.06 16.01 -12.92
N ARG A 93 2.85 16.50 -12.64
CA ARG A 93 2.73 17.90 -12.21
C ARG A 93 3.29 17.96 -10.79
N ARG A 94 4.50 18.51 -10.66
CA ARG A 94 5.19 18.80 -9.38
C ARG A 94 4.32 19.73 -8.52
N GLY A 95 3.40 19.15 -7.77
CA GLY A 95 2.88 19.75 -6.55
C GLY A 95 3.87 19.44 -5.44
N THR A 96 4.48 20.47 -4.87
CA THR A 96 5.28 20.39 -3.66
C THR A 96 4.41 19.81 -2.54
N TRP A 97 4.78 18.65 -2.00
CA TRP A 97 4.29 18.15 -0.73
C TRP A 97 5.20 18.65 0.39
#